data_AF-A0A6A5TFM2-F1
#
_entry.id   AF-A0A6A5TFM2-F1
#
_cell.length_a   1.000
_cell.length_b   1.000
_cell.length_c   1.000
_cell.angle_alpha   90.00
_cell.angle_beta   90.00
_cell.angle_gamma   90.00
#
_symmetry.space_group_name_H-M   'P 1'
#
loop_
_entity.id
_entity.type
_entity.pdbx_description
1 polymer ?
#
loop_
_entity_poly.entity_id
_entity_poly.type
_entity_poly.pdbx_seq_one_letter_code
_entity_poly.pdbx_strand_id
1 'polypeptide(L)'
;GRFHDGVVSSLSKRLYNRPMLKVSLKEWEKIAEKVGVTKAELAYRWVTYDSPVNEAKGDAVIFGGSSLAQVEQNVGVSRKAGLSEETKKAIDGIWESVKDEAPLDNVRE
;
A
#
# COMPACT_ATOMS: atom_id res chain seq x y z
N GLY A 1 12.34 7.18 14.19
CA GLY A 1 11.61 6.57 13.06
C GLY A 1 10.16 7.05 13.04
N ARG A 2 9.34 6.69 12.03
CA ARG A 2 7.98 7.24 11.83
C ARG A 2 6.99 7.08 12.99
N PHE A 3 7.30 6.21 13.95
CA PHE A 3 6.48 5.93 15.13
C PHE A 3 7.01 6.52 16.45
N HIS A 4 8.19 7.17 16.42
CA HIS A 4 8.75 7.86 17.58
C HIS A 4 8.55 9.36 17.43
N ASP A 5 8.45 10.10 18.54
CA ASP A 5 8.34 11.55 18.48
C ASP A 5 9.56 12.18 17.80
N GLY A 6 9.29 13.08 16.85
CA GLY A 6 10.31 13.72 16.01
C GLY A 6 9.79 14.08 14.61
N VAL A 7 10.67 14.69 13.82
CA VAL A 7 10.35 15.27 12.49
C VAL A 7 9.77 14.23 11.51
N VAL A 8 10.29 13.00 11.52
CA VAL A 8 9.80 11.93 10.62
C VAL A 8 8.37 11.51 10.98
N SER A 9 8.03 11.46 12.27
CA SER A 9 6.68 11.12 12.73
C SER A 9 5.68 12.25 12.47
N SER A 10 6.07 13.51 12.68
CA SER A 10 5.22 14.65 12.37
C SER A 10 4.92 14.77 10.87
N LEU A 11 5.93 14.55 10.00
CA LEU A 11 5.74 14.48 8.56
C LEU A 11 4.82 13.31 8.18
N SER A 12 5.06 12.11 8.70
CA SER A 12 4.22 10.93 8.41
C SER A 12 2.75 11.16 8.80
N LYS A 13 2.50 11.77 9.96
CA LYS A 13 1.14 12.15 10.38
C LYS A 13 0.53 13.15 9.41
N ARG A 14 1.27 14.17 8.99
CA ARG A 14 0.78 15.18 8.02
C ARG A 14 0.42 14.56 6.67
N LEU A 15 1.20 13.60 6.19
CA LEU A 15 0.98 12.96 4.89
C LEU A 15 -0.18 11.97 4.93
N TYR A 16 -0.22 11.08 5.92
CA TYR A 16 -1.11 9.91 5.88
C TYR A 16 -2.29 9.95 6.85
N ASN A 17 -2.28 10.82 7.87
CA ASN A 17 -3.38 10.92 8.85
C ASN A 17 -4.51 11.84 8.36
N ARG A 18 -4.92 11.69 7.09
CA ARG A 18 -5.96 12.51 6.46
C ARG A 18 -7.34 11.85 6.56
N PRO A 19 -8.44 12.60 6.77
CA PRO A 19 -9.78 12.03 6.86
C PRO A 19 -10.15 11.18 5.64
N MET A 20 -9.85 11.66 4.42
CA MET A 20 -10.18 10.94 3.19
C MET A 20 -9.44 9.60 3.09
N LEU A 21 -8.12 9.57 3.37
CA LEU A 21 -7.35 8.33 3.39
C LEU A 21 -7.88 7.31 4.40
N LYS A 22 -8.40 7.76 5.55
CA LYS A 22 -9.03 6.86 6.54
C LYS A 22 -10.35 6.28 6.04
N VAL A 23 -11.16 7.06 5.32
CA VAL A 23 -12.41 6.57 4.72
C VAL A 23 -12.08 5.52 3.66
N SER A 24 -11.13 5.79 2.79
CA SER A 24 -10.70 4.87 1.74
C SER A 24 -10.06 3.59 2.29
N LEU A 25 -9.40 3.66 3.46
CA LEU A 25 -8.91 2.47 4.14
C LEU A 25 -10.04 1.52 4.58
N LYS A 26 -11.25 2.03 4.86
CA LYS A 26 -12.43 1.18 5.14
C LYS A 26 -12.94 0.49 3.90
N GLU A 27 -12.93 1.16 2.75
CA GLU A 27 -13.28 0.51 1.48
C GLU A 27 -12.25 -0.55 1.09
N TRP A 28 -10.97 -0.26 1.31
CA TRP A 28 -9.88 -1.23 1.15
C TRP A 28 -10.07 -2.49 2.02
N GLU A 29 -10.51 -2.30 3.27
CA GLU A 29 -10.82 -3.39 4.18
C GLU A 29 -11.92 -4.32 3.63
N LYS A 30 -13.01 -3.75 3.11
CA LYS A 30 -14.08 -4.54 2.49
C LYS A 30 -13.61 -5.35 1.28
N ILE A 31 -12.71 -4.79 0.46
CA ILE A 31 -12.12 -5.51 -0.68
C ILE A 31 -11.30 -6.69 -0.16
N ALA A 32 -10.44 -6.47 0.84
CA ALA A 32 -9.62 -7.52 1.42
C ALA A 32 -10.46 -8.65 2.03
N GLU A 33 -11.53 -8.31 2.76
CA GLU A 33 -12.49 -9.26 3.32
C GLU A 33 -13.19 -10.08 2.22
N LYS A 34 -13.67 -9.42 1.15
CA LYS A 34 -14.32 -10.10 0.01
C LYS A 34 -13.38 -11.09 -0.69
N VAL A 35 -12.09 -10.76 -0.79
CA VAL A 35 -11.07 -11.61 -1.40
C VAL A 35 -10.58 -12.69 -0.41
N GLY A 36 -10.87 -12.56 0.88
CA GLY A 36 -10.44 -13.51 1.93
C GLY A 36 -8.97 -13.37 2.31
N VAL A 37 -8.41 -12.15 2.22
CA VAL A 37 -7.00 -11.87 2.53
C VAL A 37 -6.86 -10.73 3.53
N THR A 38 -5.67 -10.56 4.10
CA THR A 38 -5.39 -9.40 4.96
C THR A 38 -5.23 -8.13 4.12
N LYS A 39 -5.46 -6.95 4.74
CA LYS A 39 -5.21 -5.64 4.11
C LYS A 39 -3.78 -5.50 3.58
N ALA A 40 -2.81 -6.04 4.31
CA ALA A 40 -1.39 -6.03 3.93
C ALA A 40 -1.11 -6.96 2.74
N GLU A 41 -1.64 -8.18 2.77
CA GLU A 41 -1.50 -9.13 1.65
C GLU A 41 -2.08 -8.57 0.35
N LEU A 42 -3.26 -7.94 0.41
CA LEU A 42 -3.86 -7.28 -0.75
C LEU A 42 -2.92 -6.22 -1.35
N ALA A 43 -2.28 -5.42 -0.49
CA ALA A 43 -1.38 -4.34 -0.91
C ALA A 43 -0.12 -4.90 -1.55
N TYR A 44 0.48 -5.92 -0.93
CA TYR A 44 1.69 -6.55 -1.48
C TYR A 44 1.42 -7.26 -2.81
N ARG A 45 0.29 -7.95 -2.97
CA ARG A 45 -0.09 -8.55 -4.25
C ARG A 45 -0.32 -7.49 -5.33
N TRP A 46 -1.00 -6.39 -5.00
CA TRP A 46 -1.21 -5.29 -5.93
C TRP A 46 0.11 -4.66 -6.39
N VAL A 47 1.02 -4.33 -5.46
CA VAL A 47 2.31 -3.74 -5.82
C VAL A 47 3.15 -4.68 -6.70
N THR A 48 3.13 -5.99 -6.45
CA THR A 48 3.93 -6.95 -7.22
C THR A 48 3.41 -7.17 -8.65
N TYR A 49 2.08 -7.21 -8.86
CA TYR A 49 1.51 -7.66 -10.13
C TYR A 49 0.72 -6.60 -10.91
N ASP A 50 0.19 -5.59 -10.22
CA ASP A 50 -0.77 -4.64 -10.77
C ASP A 50 -0.29 -3.19 -10.69
N SER A 51 0.96 -2.98 -10.28
CA SER A 51 1.62 -1.66 -10.29
C SER A 51 2.50 -1.47 -11.54
N PRO A 52 3.01 -0.25 -11.78
CA PRO A 52 3.95 0.01 -12.88
C PRO A 52 5.35 -0.62 -12.73
N VAL A 53 5.64 -1.31 -11.62
CA VAL A 53 6.94 -1.95 -11.37
C VAL A 53 7.26 -2.96 -12.47
N ASN A 54 8.45 -2.85 -13.06
CA ASN A 54 8.89 -3.72 -14.14
C ASN A 54 10.28 -4.32 -13.85
N GLU A 55 10.30 -5.62 -13.53
CA GLU A 55 11.54 -6.37 -13.27
C GLU A 55 12.53 -6.33 -14.45
N ALA A 56 12.04 -6.34 -15.69
CA ALA A 56 12.89 -6.28 -16.88
C ALA A 56 13.60 -4.91 -17.03
N LYS A 57 13.14 -3.87 -16.32
CA LYS A 57 13.82 -2.57 -16.22
C LYS A 57 14.74 -2.48 -15.00
N GLY A 58 14.80 -3.54 -14.18
CA GLY A 58 15.53 -3.55 -12.92
C GLY A 58 14.77 -2.92 -11.75
N ASP A 59 13.46 -2.67 -11.90
CA ASP A 59 12.64 -2.15 -10.80
C ASP A 59 12.47 -3.20 -9.70
N ALA A 60 12.40 -2.76 -8.45
CA ALA A 60 12.24 -3.64 -7.29
C ALA A 60 11.36 -2.99 -6.20
N VAL A 61 10.74 -3.84 -5.38
CA VAL A 61 9.92 -3.42 -4.23
C VAL A 61 10.75 -3.51 -2.95
N ILE A 62 10.80 -2.41 -2.19
CA ILE A 62 11.47 -2.38 -0.88
C ILE A 62 10.48 -2.80 0.21
N PHE A 63 10.78 -3.89 0.91
CA PHE A 63 10.00 -4.36 2.04
C PHE A 63 10.56 -3.82 3.36
N GLY A 64 9.76 -3.02 4.06
CA GLY A 64 10.04 -2.56 5.42
C GLY A 64 9.27 -3.36 6.46
N GLY A 65 9.93 -3.76 7.54
CA GLY A 65 9.30 -4.44 8.69
C GLY A 65 10.05 -4.16 9.98
N SER A 66 9.41 -4.41 11.13
CA SER A 66 10.06 -4.28 12.44
C SER A 66 10.79 -5.57 12.88
N SER A 67 10.64 -6.65 12.13
CA SER A 67 11.33 -7.93 12.36
C SER A 67 11.53 -8.68 11.05
N LEU A 68 12.51 -9.58 11.01
CA LEU A 68 12.76 -10.44 9.85
C LEU A 68 11.54 -11.31 9.53
N ALA A 69 10.94 -11.94 10.54
CA ALA A 69 9.76 -12.79 10.35
C ALA A 69 8.59 -12.05 9.68
N GLN A 70 8.37 -10.77 10.01
CA GLN A 70 7.35 -9.96 9.36
C GLN A 70 7.69 -9.72 7.88
N VAL A 71 8.97 -9.45 7.57
CA VAL A 71 9.42 -9.26 6.18
C VAL A 71 9.27 -10.56 5.39
N GLU A 72 9.69 -11.70 5.94
CA GLU A 72 9.54 -13.01 5.30
C GLU A 72 8.08 -13.35 5.01
N GLN A 73 7.19 -13.11 5.98
CA GLN A 73 5.75 -13.27 5.78
C GLN A 73 5.23 -12.38 4.65
N ASN A 74 5.61 -11.10 4.64
CA ASN A 74 5.17 -10.12 3.64
C ASN A 74 5.67 -10.48 2.22
N VAL A 75 6.93 -10.90 2.10
CA VAL A 75 7.51 -11.38 0.84
C VAL A 75 6.79 -12.66 0.40
N GLY A 76 6.52 -13.59 1.31
CA GLY A 76 5.79 -14.83 1.01
C GLY A 76 4.40 -14.57 0.43
N VAL A 77 3.61 -13.68 1.05
CA VAL A 77 2.27 -13.35 0.54
C VAL A 77 2.30 -12.58 -0.77
N SER A 78 3.34 -11.79 -1.02
CA SER A 78 3.50 -11.01 -2.26
C SER A 78 3.68 -11.87 -3.51
N ARG A 79 4.13 -13.14 -3.35
CA ARG A 79 4.37 -14.10 -4.45
C ARG A 79 3.16 -14.97 -4.80
N LYS A 80 2.05 -14.80 -4.08
CA LYS A 80 0.78 -15.47 -4.42
C LYS A 80 0.24 -14.92 -5.74
N ALA A 81 -0.68 -15.64 -6.37
CA ALA A 81 -1.27 -15.23 -7.65
C ALA A 81 -1.76 -13.77 -7.68
N GLY A 82 -1.77 -13.16 -8.86
CA GLY A 82 -2.29 -11.80 -9.07
C GLY A 82 -3.75 -11.63 -8.63
N LEU A 83 -4.22 -10.38 -8.61
CA LEU A 83 -5.60 -10.05 -8.27
C LEU A 83 -6.54 -10.30 -9.45
N SER A 84 -7.82 -10.56 -9.17
CA SER A 84 -8.82 -10.66 -10.24
C SER A 84 -9.11 -9.29 -10.83
N GLU A 85 -9.58 -9.23 -12.08
CA GLU A 85 -9.97 -7.96 -12.73
C GLU A 85 -11.05 -7.20 -11.95
N GLU A 86 -11.93 -7.91 -11.25
CA GLU A 86 -12.92 -7.29 -10.36
C GLU A 86 -12.25 -6.59 -9.18
N THR A 87 -11.29 -7.25 -8.53
CA THR A 87 -10.53 -6.67 -7.42
C THR A 87 -9.72 -5.46 -7.87
N LYS A 88 -9.09 -5.53 -9.06
CA LYS A 88 -8.33 -4.40 -9.63
C LYS A 88 -9.21 -3.18 -9.85
N LYS A 89 -10.37 -3.34 -10.50
CA LYS A 89 -11.33 -2.25 -10.72
C LYS A 89 -11.82 -1.63 -9.41
N ALA A 90 -12.01 -2.44 -8.36
CA ALA A 90 -12.39 -1.93 -7.05
C ALA A 90 -11.28 -1.08 -6.41
N ILE A 91 -10.01 -1.51 -6.56
CA ILE A 91 -8.84 -0.75 -6.11
C ILE A 91 -8.69 0.55 -6.92
N ASP A 92 -8.88 0.52 -8.23
CA ASP A 92 -8.85 1.71 -9.09
C ASP A 92 -9.92 2.72 -8.67
N GLY A 93 -11.11 2.25 -8.32
CA GLY A 93 -12.17 3.11 -7.77
C GLY A 93 -11.76 3.80 -6.46
N ILE A 94 -10.99 3.12 -5.60
CA ILE A 94 -10.40 3.76 -4.41
C ILE A 94 -9.39 4.84 -4.84
N TRP A 95 -8.48 4.52 -5.77
CA TRP A 95 -7.47 5.47 -6.25
C TRP A 95 -8.10 6.75 -6.79
N GLU A 96 -9.14 6.64 -7.63
CA GLU A 96 -9.85 7.81 -8.15
C GLU A 96 -10.42 8.71 -7.05
N SER A 97 -10.83 8.14 -5.91
CA SER A 97 -11.34 8.91 -4.78
C SER A 97 -10.27 9.62 -3.94
N VAL A 98 -8.99 9.22 -4.04
CA VAL A 98 -7.90 9.72 -3.18
C VAL A 98 -6.70 10.28 -3.93
N LYS A 99 -6.67 10.24 -5.27
CA LYS A 99 -5.52 10.71 -6.06
C LYS A 99 -5.14 12.16 -5.77
N ASP A 100 -6.11 13.02 -5.44
CA ASP A 100 -5.87 14.43 -5.09
C ASP A 100 -5.27 14.61 -3.68
N GLU A 101 -5.31 13.58 -2.83
CA GLU A 101 -4.66 13.53 -1.52
C GLU A 101 -3.26 12.92 -1.59
N ALA A 102 -2.86 12.37 -2.74
CA ALA A 102 -1.56 11.74 -2.90
C ALA A 102 -0.44 12.81 -2.85
N PRO A 103 0.55 12.67 -1.96
CA PRO A 103 1.66 13.61 -1.93
C PRO A 103 2.49 13.49 -3.21
N LEU A 104 2.61 14.60 -3.95
CA LEU A 104 3.31 14.65 -5.25
C LEU A 104 4.83 14.49 -5.11
N ASP A 105 5.41 15.10 -4.07
CA ASP A 105 6.82 14.97 -3.73
C ASP A 105 6.96 15.17 -2.21
N ASN A 106 7.41 14.15 -1.49
CA ASN A 106 7.56 14.18 -0.04
C ASN A 106 8.96 14.62 0.41
N VAL A 107 9.84 14.97 -0.54
CA VAL A 107 11.25 15.33 -0.30
C VAL A 107 11.66 16.66 -0.92
N ARG A 108 10.78 17.37 -1.63
CA ARG A 108 11.04 18.73 -2.14
C ARG A 108 9.88 19.67 -1.81
N GLU A 109 10.19 20.72 -1.05
CA GLU A 109 9.40 21.96 -0.98
C GLU A 109 9.54 22.76 -2.28
#